data_AF-A0A3B0Z102-F1
#
_entry.id   AF-A0A3B0Z102-F1
#
_cell.length_a   1.000
_cell.length_b   1.000
_cell.length_c   1.000
_cell.angle_alpha   90.00
_cell.angle_beta   90.00
_cell.angle_gamma   90.00
#
_symmetry.space_group_name_H-M   'P 1'
#
loop_
_entity.id
_entity.type
_entity.pdbx_description
1 polymer ?
#
loop_
_entity_poly.entity_id
_entity_poly.type
_entity_poly.pdbx_seq_one_letter_code
_entity_poly.pdbx_strand_id
1 'polypeptide(L)'
;MSEKTHFGFEQVDVEEKQRRVAGVFDSVADNYDLMNDAMSFGIHRLWKRFAIEQTGARPGQRILDLAGGTGDLGARLSRLVGPTGEVVISDINAS
;
A
#
# COMPACT_ATOMS: atom_id res chain seq x y z
N MET A 1 -27.03 -25.42 16.10
CA MET A 1 -26.67 -24.34 17.04
C MET A 1 -25.61 -23.51 16.35
N SER A 2 -25.84 -22.20 16.18
CA SER A 2 -24.85 -21.30 15.58
C SER A 2 -23.69 -21.08 16.54
N GLU A 3 -22.46 -21.15 16.03
CA GLU A 3 -21.24 -20.91 16.80
C GLU A 3 -21.11 -19.41 17.10
N LYS A 4 -20.91 -19.07 18.38
CA LYS A 4 -20.82 -17.68 18.88
C LYS A 4 -19.37 -17.29 19.09
N THR A 5 -19.06 -16.01 18.87
CA THR A 5 -17.73 -15.42 19.02
C THR A 5 -17.86 -14.00 19.57
N HIS A 6 -16.78 -13.48 20.15
CA HIS A 6 -16.73 -12.10 20.61
C HIS A 6 -16.43 -11.10 19.48
N PHE A 7 -17.12 -9.95 19.53
CA PHE A 7 -16.82 -8.73 18.80
C PHE A 7 -16.86 -7.56 19.79
N GLY A 8 -15.69 -7.04 20.17
CA GLY A 8 -15.57 -6.10 21.29
C GLY A 8 -16.05 -6.74 22.60
N PHE A 9 -16.99 -6.07 23.28
CA PHE A 9 -17.59 -6.55 24.53
C PHE A 9 -18.86 -7.39 24.32
N GLU A 10 -19.28 -7.62 23.07
CA GLU A 10 -20.50 -8.37 22.72
C GLU A 10 -20.19 -9.78 22.18
N GLN A 11 -21.13 -10.72 22.37
CA GLN A 11 -21.12 -12.04 21.74
C GLN A 11 -22.08 -12.08 20.56
N VAL A 12 -21.56 -12.43 19.38
CA VAL A 12 -22.27 -12.44 18.10
C VAL A 12 -22.07 -13.78 17.39
N ASP A 13 -22.91 -14.11 16.41
CA ASP A 13 -22.67 -15.27 15.55
C ASP A 13 -21.41 -15.07 14.71
N VAL A 14 -20.68 -16.15 14.41
CA VAL A 14 -19.43 -16.08 13.62
C VAL A 14 -19.65 -15.42 12.25
N GLU A 15 -20.74 -15.77 11.57
CA GLU A 15 -21.12 -15.17 10.29
C GLU A 15 -21.48 -13.68 10.40
N GLU A 16 -21.97 -13.25 11.56
CA GLU A 16 -22.27 -11.85 11.83
C GLU A 16 -21.02 -11.06 12.20
N LYS A 17 -20.08 -11.67 12.93
CA LYS A 17 -18.76 -11.08 13.22
C LYS A 17 -18.02 -10.73 11.93
N GLN A 18 -18.02 -11.63 10.94
CA GLN A 18 -17.36 -11.37 9.67
C GLN A 18 -17.91 -10.13 8.96
N ARG A 19 -19.24 -9.97 8.93
CA ARG A 19 -19.90 -8.78 8.36
C ARG A 19 -19.60 -7.50 9.15
N ARG A 20 -19.60 -7.57 10.48
CA ARG A 20 -19.28 -6.41 11.34
C ARG A 20 -17.82 -5.99 11.22
N VAL A 21 -16.90 -6.94 11.15
CA VAL A 21 -15.47 -6.67 10.91
C VAL A 21 -15.28 -6.02 9.54
N ALA A 22 -15.93 -6.52 8.49
CA ALA A 22 -15.90 -5.90 7.17
C ALA A 22 -16.40 -4.45 7.20
N GLY A 23 -17.52 -4.17 7.87
CA GLY A 23 -18.02 -2.79 8.03
C GLY A 23 -17.09 -1.87 8.83
N VAL A 24 -16.32 -2.39 9.79
CA VAL A 24 -15.27 -1.61 10.47
C VAL A 24 -14.13 -1.30 9.50
N PHE A 25 -13.69 -2.26 8.69
CA PHE A 25 -12.67 -2.00 7.68
C PHE A 25 -13.15 -1.01 6.59
N ASP A 26 -14.39 -1.12 6.12
CA ASP A 26 -14.98 -0.19 5.15
C ASP A 26 -15.12 1.22 5.72
N SER A 27 -15.53 1.36 6.99
CA SER A 27 -15.68 2.68 7.63
C SER A 27 -14.35 3.34 8.02
N VAL A 28 -13.29 2.56 8.17
CA VAL A 28 -11.94 3.05 8.47
C VAL A 28 -11.13 3.31 7.20
N ALA A 29 -11.45 2.65 6.08
CA ALA A 29 -10.72 2.78 4.81
C ALA A 29 -10.57 4.24 4.35
N ASP A 30 -11.66 5.01 4.35
CA ASP A 30 -11.65 6.42 3.92
C ASP A 30 -10.80 7.32 4.82
N ASN A 31 -10.65 6.96 6.10
CA ASN A 31 -9.88 7.73 7.07
C ASN A 31 -8.45 7.19 7.28
N TYR A 32 -8.15 5.97 6.85
CA TYR A 32 -6.87 5.32 7.12
C TYR A 32 -5.71 6.01 6.39
N ASP A 33 -5.92 6.46 5.16
CA ASP A 33 -4.92 7.22 4.41
C ASP A 33 -4.62 8.57 5.07
N LEU A 34 -5.66 9.29 5.51
CA LEU A 34 -5.51 10.56 6.23
C LEU A 34 -4.82 10.35 7.59
N MET A 35 -5.16 9.27 8.30
CA MET A 35 -4.57 8.92 9.58
C MET A 35 -3.12 8.45 9.40
N ASN A 36 -2.77 7.72 8.35
CA ASN A 36 -1.38 7.38 8.04
C ASN A 36 -0.57 8.61 7.66
N ASP A 37 -1.14 9.54 6.88
CA ASP A 37 -0.50 10.80 6.53
C ASP A 37 -0.24 11.68 7.76
N ALA A 38 -1.22 11.77 8.67
CA ALA A 38 -1.13 12.54 9.91
C ALA A 38 -0.25 11.85 10.98
N MET A 39 -0.42 10.55 11.23
CA MET A 39 0.35 9.77 12.22
C MET A 39 1.80 9.58 11.79
N SER A 40 2.07 9.39 10.49
CA SER A 40 3.44 9.39 9.99
C SER A 40 4.03 10.80 9.92
N PHE A 41 3.27 11.88 10.12
CA PHE A 41 3.71 13.25 9.82
C PHE A 41 4.36 13.36 8.43
N GLY A 42 3.88 12.58 7.45
CA GLY A 42 4.47 12.51 6.11
C GLY A 42 5.79 11.73 5.99
N ILE A 43 6.23 10.99 7.02
CA ILE A 43 7.45 10.16 7.01
C ILE A 43 7.40 9.09 5.92
N HIS A 44 6.22 8.62 5.50
CA HIS A 44 6.11 7.70 4.37
C HIS A 44 6.78 8.26 3.09
N ARG A 45 6.85 9.59 2.91
CA ARG A 45 7.58 10.22 1.79
C ARG A 45 9.09 10.08 1.93
N LEU A 46 9.61 10.17 3.17
CA LEU A 46 11.01 9.95 3.48
C LEU A 46 11.40 8.49 3.27
N TRP A 47 10.56 7.54 3.68
CA TRP A 47 10.79 6.12 3.41
C TRP A 47 10.80 5.80 1.92
N LYS A 48 9.86 6.35 1.14
CA LYS A 48 9.87 6.19 -0.32
C LYS A 48 11.12 6.79 -0.96
N ARG A 49 11.54 7.98 -0.51
CA ARG A 49 12.79 8.59 -0.99
C ARG A 49 14.01 7.74 -0.65
N PHE A 50 14.10 7.28 0.60
CA PHE A 50 15.16 6.41 1.06
C PHE A 50 15.22 5.10 0.26
N ALA A 51 14.07 4.44 0.06
CA ALA A 51 13.99 3.22 -0.74
C ALA A 51 14.52 3.43 -2.17
N ILE A 52 14.14 4.54 -2.81
CA ILE A 52 14.65 4.91 -4.14
C ILE A 52 16.16 5.14 -4.11
N GLU A 53 16.69 5.86 -3.12
CA GLU A 53 18.13 6.09 -2.98
C GLU A 53 18.91 4.77 -2.81
N GLN A 54 18.34 3.82 -2.05
CA GLN A 54 18.95 2.50 -1.85
C GLN A 54 18.99 1.65 -3.12
N THR A 55 18.13 1.90 -4.10
CA THR A 55 18.21 1.19 -5.41
C THR A 55 19.51 1.48 -6.16
N GLY A 56 20.17 2.61 -5.86
CA GLY A 56 21.35 3.06 -6.58
C GLY A 56 21.09 3.32 -8.07
N ALA A 57 19.84 3.62 -8.44
CA ALA A 57 19.42 3.86 -9.82
C ALA A 57 20.25 4.95 -10.50
N ARG A 58 20.69 4.67 -11.73
CA ARG A 58 21.52 5.56 -12.56
C ARG A 58 20.92 5.73 -13.96
N PRO A 59 21.24 6.84 -14.64
CA PRO A 59 20.84 7.05 -16.03
C PRO A 59 21.21 5.86 -16.92
N GLY A 60 20.29 5.44 -17.78
CA GLY A 60 20.46 4.33 -18.73
C GLY A 60 20.25 2.93 -18.15
N GLN A 61 19.98 2.79 -16.84
CA GLN A 61 19.70 1.48 -16.25
C GLN A 61 18.30 0.98 -16.55
N ARG A 62 18.13 -0.35 -16.45
CA ARG A 62 16.82 -1.00 -16.50
C ARG A 62 16.44 -1.49 -15.12
N ILE A 63 15.21 -1.20 -14.69
CA ILE A 63 14.71 -1.53 -13.36
C ILE A 63 13.38 -2.28 -13.49
N LEU A 64 13.20 -3.33 -12.69
CA LEU A 64 11.95 -4.06 -12.53
C LEU A 64 11.40 -3.78 -11.14
N ASP A 65 10.22 -3.15 -11.09
CA ASP A 65 9.46 -2.90 -9.87
C ASP A 65 8.40 -4.01 -9.71
N LEU A 66 8.52 -4.80 -8.65
CA LEU A 66 7.62 -5.93 -8.36
C LEU A 66 6.63 -5.51 -7.27
N ALA A 67 5.34 -5.72 -7.53
CA ALA A 67 4.23 -5.21 -6.72
C ALA A 67 4.23 -3.68 -6.63
N GLY A 68 4.38 -3.02 -7.79
CA GLY A 68 4.52 -1.55 -7.86
C GLY A 68 3.25 -0.77 -7.55
N GLY A 69 2.09 -1.43 -7.42
CA GLY A 69 0.81 -0.83 -7.08
C GLY A 69 0.47 0.38 -7.96
N THR A 70 0.25 1.53 -7.33
CA THR A 70 -0.07 2.82 -7.99
C THR A 70 1.07 3.38 -8.86
N GLY A 71 2.24 2.76 -8.85
CA GLY A 71 3.38 3.14 -9.69
C GLY A 71 4.15 4.38 -9.23
N ASP A 72 3.93 4.90 -8.01
CA ASP A 72 4.63 6.10 -7.49
C ASP A 72 6.16 5.90 -7.47
N LEU A 73 6.65 4.72 -7.06
CA LEU A 73 8.09 4.43 -7.07
C LEU A 73 8.61 4.28 -8.50
N GLY A 74 7.96 3.46 -9.34
CA GLY A 74 8.33 3.27 -10.74
C GLY A 74 8.38 4.58 -11.53
N ALA A 75 7.43 5.50 -11.33
CA ALA A 75 7.43 6.81 -11.97
C ALA A 75 8.61 7.69 -11.55
N ARG A 76 9.02 7.63 -10.27
CA ARG A 76 10.21 8.35 -9.78
C ARG A 76 11.50 7.73 -10.31
N LEU A 77 11.58 6.40 -10.35
CA LEU A 77 12.71 5.67 -10.90
C LEU A 77 12.86 5.94 -12.40
N SER A 78 11.76 6.02 -13.14
CA SER A 78 11.76 6.36 -14.58
C SER A 78 12.44 7.71 -14.85
N ARG A 79 12.17 8.72 -14.01
CA ARG A 79 12.83 10.03 -14.09
C ARG A 79 14.33 9.96 -13.80
N LEU A 80 14.76 9.06 -12.91
CA LEU A 80 16.17 8.89 -12.54
C LEU A 80 16.98 8.15 -13.61
N VAL A 81 16.42 7.08 -14.19
CA VAL A 81 17.09 6.33 -15.26
C VAL A 81 17.06 7.09 -16.60
N GLY A 82 16.15 8.06 -16.75
CA GLY A 82 16.14 8.99 -17.87
C GLY A 82 15.77 8.35 -19.21
N PRO A 83 15.95 9.07 -20.33
CA PRO A 83 15.40 8.70 -21.63
C PRO A 83 16.05 7.46 -22.27
N THR A 84 17.23 7.08 -21.81
CA THR A 84 17.95 5.87 -22.27
C THR A 84 17.74 4.68 -21.34
N GLY A 85 17.09 4.89 -20.20
CA GLY A 85 16.77 3.84 -19.23
C GLY A 85 15.34 3.31 -19.40
N GLU A 86 15.03 2.25 -18.67
CA GLU A 86 13.75 1.56 -18.74
C GLU A 86 13.28 1.18 -17.34
N VAL A 87 11.99 1.39 -17.05
CA VAL A 87 11.38 0.90 -15.81
C VAL A 87 10.15 0.09 -16.18
N VAL A 88 10.16 -1.18 -15.79
CA VAL A 88 9.04 -2.10 -15.95
C VAL A 88 8.39 -2.26 -14.60
N ILE A 89 7.08 -2.08 -14.53
CA ILE A 89 6.29 -2.27 -13.33
C ILE A 89 5.43 -3.52 -13.52
N SER A 90 5.48 -4.43 -12.55
CA SER A 90 4.62 -5.60 -12.49
C SER A 90 3.81 -5.55 -11.21
N ASP A 91 2.49 -5.71 -11.34
CA ASP A 91 1.59 -5.91 -10.21
C ASP A 91 0.62 -7.05 -10.52
N ILE A 92 0.10 -7.69 -9.47
CA ILE A 92 -0.92 -8.74 -9.62
C ILE A 92 -2.30 -8.13 -9.88
N ASN A 93 -2.50 -6.89 -9.45
CA ASN A 93 -3.73 -6.14 -9.64
C ASN A 93 -3.60 -5.26 -10.88
N ALA A 94 -4.62 -5.28 -11.73
CA ALA A 94 -4.71 -4.43 -12.92
C ALA A 94 -5.31 -3.04 -12.62
N SER A 95 -5.61 -2.76 -11.34
CA SER A 95 -6.46 -1.65 -10.88
C SER A 95 -5.64 -0.48 -10.33
#